data_AF-A0A958QBR1-F1
#
_entry.id   AF-A0A958QBR1-F1
#
_cell.length_a   1.000
_cell.length_b   1.000
_cell.length_c   1.000
_cell.angle_alpha   90.00
_cell.angle_beta   90.00
_cell.angle_gamma   90.00
#
_symmetry.space_group_name_H-M   'P 1'
#
loop_
_entity.id
_entity.type
_entity.pdbx_description
1 polymer ?
#
loop_
_entity_poly.entity_id
_entity_poly.type
_entity_poly.pdbx_seq_one_letter_code
_entity_poly.pdbx_strand_id
1 'polypeptide(L)'
;MADTKANMLLTMSSLVLTLSLPLLLQPDLRATAAILVVSTACTIVLAVYAAFPKIRVQKLPPDSPRGPNFNILFFGSFLTLSYEDFRSELEELLKSPGKTYEAQVREIYQMGHYLQYRKYRYLRLAYVAFLCGIIGAGTVTILQYLN
;
A
#
# COMPACT_ATOMS: atom_id res chain seq x y z
N MET A 1 5.30 -7.61 3.47
CA MET A 1 4.22 -7.74 4.48
C MET A 1 2.93 -7.00 4.08
N ALA A 2 2.97 -5.71 3.73
CA ALA A 2 1.78 -5.00 3.23
C ALA A 2 1.18 -5.65 1.97
N ASP A 3 2.04 -6.11 1.07
CA ASP A 3 1.63 -6.79 -0.18
C ASP A 3 0.91 -8.12 0.13
N THR A 4 1.39 -8.89 1.11
CA THR A 4 0.72 -10.11 1.59
C THR A 4 -0.69 -9.81 2.14
N LYS A 5 -0.84 -8.74 2.93
CA LYS A 5 -2.14 -8.33 3.47
C LYS A 5 -3.10 -7.86 2.37
N ALA A 6 -2.59 -7.13 1.38
CA ALA A 6 -3.38 -6.74 0.21
C ALA A 6 -3.86 -7.96 -0.58
N ASN A 7 -2.98 -8.94 -0.82
CA ASN A 7 -3.34 -10.18 -1.51
C ASN A 7 -4.42 -10.98 -0.76
N MET A 8 -4.30 -11.12 0.57
CA MET A 8 -5.34 -11.76 1.39
C MET A 8 -6.70 -11.03 1.25
N LEU A 9 -6.69 -9.69 1.29
CA LEU A 9 -7.91 -8.90 1.16
C LEU A 9 -8.53 -9.00 -0.22
N LEU A 10 -7.73 -9.09 -1.29
CA LEU A 10 -8.20 -9.34 -2.65
C LEU A 10 -8.89 -10.70 -2.76
N THR A 11 -8.29 -11.76 -2.21
CA THR A 11 -8.90 -13.10 -2.19
C THR A 11 -10.22 -13.12 -1.44
N MET A 12 -10.29 -12.50 -0.25
CA MET A 12 -11.54 -12.44 0.51
C MET A 12 -12.61 -11.62 -0.22
N SER A 13 -12.24 -10.48 -0.80
CA SER A 13 -13.17 -9.62 -1.53
C SER A 13 -13.68 -10.25 -2.81
N SER A 14 -12.84 -10.99 -3.54
CA SER A 14 -13.26 -11.70 -4.75
C SER A 14 -14.22 -12.85 -4.43
N LEU A 15 -14.00 -13.57 -3.32
CA LEU A 15 -14.94 -14.59 -2.83
C LEU A 15 -16.30 -13.98 -2.49
N VAL A 16 -16.32 -12.92 -1.67
CA VAL A 16 -17.59 -12.26 -1.29
C VAL A 16 -18.30 -11.70 -2.52
N LEU A 17 -17.57 -11.07 -3.46
CA LEU A 17 -18.16 -10.56 -4.70
C LEU A 17 -18.78 -11.69 -5.53
N THR A 18 -18.05 -12.79 -5.73
CA THR A 18 -18.53 -13.95 -6.50
C THR A 18 -19.78 -14.55 -5.89
N LEU A 19 -19.82 -14.67 -4.55
CA LEU A 19 -20.97 -15.18 -3.83
C LEU A 19 -22.15 -14.21 -3.84
N SER A 20 -21.91 -12.89 -3.87
CA SER A 20 -22.96 -11.87 -3.81
C SER A 20 -23.67 -11.63 -5.14
N LEU A 21 -23.02 -11.93 -6.27
CA LEU A 21 -23.58 -11.68 -7.61
C LEU A 21 -24.92 -12.41 -7.87
N PRO A 22 -25.07 -13.72 -7.58
CA PRO A 22 -26.35 -14.41 -7.75
C PRO A 22 -27.47 -13.83 -6.87
N LEU A 23 -27.14 -13.29 -5.69
CA LEU A 23 -28.13 -12.73 -4.77
C LEU A 23 -28.76 -11.44 -5.31
N LEU A 24 -28.14 -10.75 -6.28
CA LEU A 24 -28.74 -9.58 -6.93
C LEU A 24 -30.01 -9.92 -7.72
N LEU A 25 -30.17 -11.17 -8.14
CA LEU A 25 -31.34 -11.65 -8.88
C LEU A 25 -32.51 -11.98 -7.95
N GLN A 26 -32.26 -12.12 -6.65
CA GLN A 26 -33.29 -12.39 -5.66
C GLN A 26 -33.87 -11.05 -5.16
N PRO A 27 -35.17 -10.78 -5.34
CA PRO A 27 -35.76 -9.50 -4.98
C PRO A 27 -35.59 -9.17 -3.49
N ASP A 28 -35.72 -10.17 -2.63
CA ASP A 28 -35.64 -10.00 -1.17
C ASP A 28 -34.23 -9.61 -0.70
N LEU A 29 -33.19 -10.17 -1.33
CA LEU A 29 -31.78 -9.94 -0.94
C LEU A 29 -31.06 -8.91 -1.82
N ARG A 30 -31.76 -8.31 -2.79
CA ARG A 30 -31.15 -7.42 -3.79
C ARG A 30 -30.44 -6.22 -3.15
N ALA A 31 -31.03 -5.64 -2.11
CA ALA A 31 -30.45 -4.51 -1.39
C ALA A 31 -29.14 -4.90 -0.68
N THR A 32 -29.15 -6.00 0.07
CA THR A 32 -27.98 -6.59 0.74
C THR A 32 -26.88 -6.93 -0.26
N ALA A 33 -27.24 -7.61 -1.35
CA ALA A 33 -26.30 -8.01 -2.39
C ALA A 33 -25.65 -6.80 -3.07
N ALA A 34 -26.43 -5.75 -3.35
CA ALA A 34 -25.91 -4.52 -3.94
C ALA A 34 -24.86 -3.84 -3.03
N ILE A 35 -25.11 -3.78 -1.72
CA ILE A 35 -24.16 -3.22 -0.75
C ILE A 35 -22.86 -4.03 -0.76
N LEU A 36 -22.94 -5.36 -0.69
CA LEU A 36 -21.76 -6.23 -0.71
C LEU A 36 -20.95 -6.07 -1.99
N VAL A 37 -21.62 -6.05 -3.15
CA VAL A 37 -20.96 -5.90 -4.46
C VAL A 37 -20.24 -4.56 -4.54
N VAL A 38 -20.88 -3.46 -4.14
CA VAL A 38 -20.26 -2.13 -4.17
C VAL A 38 -19.09 -2.03 -3.20
N SER A 39 -19.26 -2.52 -1.96
CA SER A 39 -18.19 -2.45 -0.96
C SER A 39 -16.98 -3.32 -1.32
N THR A 40 -17.22 -4.53 -1.85
CA THR A 40 -16.14 -5.43 -2.27
C THR A 40 -15.43 -4.92 -3.51
N ALA A 41 -16.14 -4.35 -4.48
CA ALA A 41 -15.53 -3.68 -5.63
C ALA A 41 -14.62 -2.52 -5.18
N CYS A 42 -15.10 -1.66 -4.28
CA CYS A 42 -14.30 -0.57 -3.71
C CYS A 42 -13.06 -1.10 -2.97
N THR A 43 -13.23 -2.15 -2.18
CA THR A 43 -12.13 -2.82 -1.47
C THR A 43 -11.08 -3.35 -2.43
N ILE A 44 -11.49 -4.01 -3.52
CA ILE A 44 -10.58 -4.54 -4.54
C ILE A 44 -9.77 -3.41 -5.16
N VAL A 45 -10.42 -2.32 -5.59
CA VAL A 45 -9.72 -1.16 -6.19
C VAL A 45 -8.66 -0.61 -5.22
N LEU A 46 -9.00 -0.43 -3.96
CA LEU A 46 -8.07 0.09 -2.94
C LEU A 46 -6.93 -0.89 -2.64
N ALA A 47 -7.21 -2.19 -2.56
CA ALA A 47 -6.21 -3.22 -2.31
C ALA A 47 -5.24 -3.39 -3.49
N VAL A 48 -5.75 -3.38 -4.74
CA VAL A 48 -4.92 -3.33 -5.95
C VAL A 48 -4.02 -2.09 -5.93
N TYR A 49 -4.57 -0.92 -5.60
CA TYR A 49 -3.80 0.31 -5.54
C TYR A 49 -2.70 0.31 -4.46
N ALA A 50 -2.94 -0.42 -3.35
CA ALA A 50 -1.96 -0.62 -2.28
C ALA A 50 -0.84 -1.59 -2.70
N ALA A 51 -1.15 -2.62 -3.48
CA ALA A 51 -0.20 -3.59 -4.02
C ALA A 51 0.54 -3.07 -5.28
N PHE A 52 0.04 -2.01 -5.92
CA PHE A 52 0.60 -1.50 -7.16
C PHE A 52 2.07 -1.07 -6.99
N PRO A 53 2.99 -1.53 -7.84
CA PRO A 53 4.40 -1.19 -7.74
C PRO A 53 4.60 0.28 -8.13
N LYS A 54 4.75 1.16 -7.12
CA LYS A 54 5.09 2.57 -7.33
C LYS A 54 6.59 2.73 -7.23
N ILE A 55 7.30 2.39 -8.29
CA ILE A 55 8.69 2.79 -8.43
C ILE A 55 8.68 4.19 -9.03
N ARG A 56 8.63 5.22 -8.17
CA ARG A 56 9.05 6.55 -8.60
C ARG A 56 10.53 6.64 -8.31
N VAL A 57 11.36 6.40 -9.32
CA VAL A 57 12.72 6.91 -9.33
C VAL A 57 12.56 8.42 -9.33
N GLN A 58 12.61 9.04 -8.16
CA GLN A 58 12.69 10.48 -8.07
C GLN A 58 14.04 10.81 -8.70
N LYS A 59 14.04 11.27 -9.95
CA LYS A 59 15.21 11.89 -10.56
C LYS A 59 15.59 12.98 -9.58
N LEU A 60 16.68 12.80 -8.83
CA LEU A 60 17.20 13.89 -8.02
C LEU A 60 17.37 15.08 -8.97
N PRO A 61 17.02 16.30 -8.55
CA PRO A 61 17.51 17.49 -9.22
C PRO A 61 19.02 17.33 -9.44
N PRO A 62 19.60 17.89 -10.52
CA PRO A 62 21.02 17.80 -10.82
C PRO A 62 21.93 18.52 -9.80
N ASP A 63 21.46 18.77 -8.59
CA ASP A 63 22.23 19.34 -7.50
C ASP A 63 23.01 18.23 -6.81
N SER A 64 24.18 17.94 -7.37
CA SER A 64 25.39 17.35 -6.77
C SER A 64 25.22 16.10 -5.85
N PRO A 65 26.06 15.06 -5.98
CA PRO A 65 26.13 13.89 -5.07
C PRO A 65 26.38 14.19 -3.57
N ARG A 66 26.33 15.46 -3.13
CA ARG A 66 26.78 15.97 -1.83
C ARG A 66 25.77 16.93 -1.17
N GLY A 67 24.53 16.97 -1.66
CA GLY A 67 23.47 17.74 -1.00
C GLY A 67 23.17 17.19 0.41
N PRO A 68 22.76 18.03 1.37
CA PRO A 68 22.50 17.61 2.76
C PRO A 68 21.41 16.52 2.88
N ASN A 69 20.56 16.38 1.85
CA ASN A 69 19.49 15.40 1.77
C ASN A 69 19.87 14.11 1.00
N PHE A 70 21.06 14.04 0.41
CA PHE A 70 21.51 12.86 -0.32
C PHE A 70 21.86 11.74 0.68
N ASN A 71 21.28 10.57 0.48
CA ASN A 71 21.59 9.36 1.25
C ASN A 71 21.99 8.27 0.27
N ILE A 72 23.29 7.93 0.21
CA ILE A 72 23.82 6.90 -0.68
C ILE A 72 23.23 5.51 -0.40
N LEU A 73 22.79 5.26 0.85
CA LEU A 73 22.16 4.00 1.23
C LEU A 73 20.68 3.91 0.78
N PHE A 74 20.07 5.02 0.38
CA PHE A 74 18.68 5.05 -0.07
C PHE A 74 18.54 4.56 -1.50
N PHE A 75 17.63 3.62 -1.71
CA PHE A 75 17.33 3.01 -3.01
C PHE A 75 17.07 4.01 -4.14
N GLY A 76 16.31 5.08 -3.85
CA GLY A 76 16.03 6.10 -4.87
C GLY A 76 17.26 6.92 -5.27
N SER A 77 18.26 7.04 -4.39
CA SER A 77 19.48 7.83 -4.62
C SER A 77 20.51 7.03 -5.39
N PHE A 78 20.85 5.81 -4.94
CA PHE A 78 21.92 5.04 -5.59
C PHE A 78 21.53 4.52 -6.98
N LEU A 79 20.23 4.32 -7.27
CA LEU A 79 19.77 3.95 -8.61
C LEU A 79 20.08 5.02 -9.68
N THR A 80 20.39 6.24 -9.27
CA THR A 80 20.78 7.32 -10.19
C THR A 80 22.28 7.34 -10.50
N LEU A 81 23.07 6.52 -9.81
CA LEU A 81 24.52 6.45 -9.95
C LEU A 81 24.96 5.25 -10.80
N SER A 82 26.12 5.35 -11.43
CA SER A 82 26.82 4.18 -11.96
C SER A 82 27.37 3.33 -10.81
N TYR A 83 27.72 2.07 -11.07
CA TYR A 83 28.31 1.20 -10.05
C TYR A 83 29.63 1.78 -9.50
N GLU A 84 30.47 2.36 -10.36
CA GLU A 84 31.75 2.95 -9.94
C GLU A 84 31.54 4.19 -9.05
N ASP A 85 30.59 5.05 -9.41
CA ASP A 85 30.24 6.22 -8.60
C ASP A 85 29.65 5.79 -7.24
N PHE A 86 28.75 4.80 -7.24
CA PHE A 86 28.18 4.24 -6.02
C PHE A 86 29.26 3.66 -5.11
N ARG A 87 30.17 2.86 -5.68
CA ARG A 87 31.27 2.25 -4.95
C ARG A 87 32.17 3.31 -4.32
N SER A 88 32.56 4.32 -5.09
CA SER A 88 33.44 5.39 -4.62
C SER A 88 32.80 6.18 -3.47
N GLU A 89 31.55 6.59 -3.61
CA GLU A 89 30.80 7.31 -2.58
C GLU A 89 30.56 6.46 -1.33
N LEU A 90 30.30 5.16 -1.49
CA LEU A 90 30.15 4.24 -0.37
C LEU A 90 31.48 4.04 0.39
N GLU A 91 32.58 3.85 -0.33
CA GLU A 91 33.92 3.76 0.27
C GLU A 91 34.29 5.06 1.02
N GLU A 92 33.90 6.23 0.51
CA GLU A 92 34.09 7.50 1.21
C GLU A 92 33.24 7.61 2.48
N LEU A 93 31.98 7.19 2.44
CA LEU A 93 31.10 7.16 3.61
C LEU A 93 31.68 6.26 4.73
N LEU A 94 32.14 5.07 4.37
CA LEU A 94 32.65 4.05 5.30
C LEU A 94 33.93 4.49 6.03
N LYS A 95 34.68 5.48 5.51
CA LYS A 95 35.84 6.07 6.21
C LYS A 95 35.45 6.83 7.48
N SER A 96 34.19 7.23 7.62
CA SER A 96 33.68 7.96 8.78
C SER A 96 32.56 7.18 9.48
N PRO A 97 32.84 6.53 10.62
CA PRO A 97 31.83 5.79 11.38
C PRO A 97 30.60 6.64 11.72
N GLY A 98 30.80 7.90 12.16
CA GLY A 98 29.71 8.80 12.51
C GLY A 98 28.75 9.08 11.35
N LYS A 99 29.28 9.38 10.16
CA LYS A 99 28.46 9.59 8.95
C LYS A 99 27.77 8.30 8.50
N THR A 100 28.46 7.17 8.63
CA THR A 100 27.90 5.85 8.30
C THR A 100 26.68 5.54 9.17
N TYR A 101 26.79 5.74 10.49
CA TYR A 101 25.66 5.52 11.40
C TYR A 101 24.50 6.47 11.10
N GLU A 102 24.78 7.74 10.81
CA GLU A 102 23.73 8.70 10.45
C GLU A 102 22.99 8.28 9.17
N ALA A 103 23.72 7.85 8.14
CA ALA A 103 23.13 7.37 6.89
C ALA A 103 22.24 6.13 7.10
N GLN A 104 22.66 5.20 7.97
CA GLN A 104 21.86 4.02 8.34
C GLN A 104 20.58 4.41 9.08
N VAL A 105 20.67 5.32 10.06
CA VAL A 105 19.50 5.82 10.80
C VAL A 105 18.51 6.50 9.86
N ARG A 106 19.03 7.33 8.94
CA ARG A 106 18.23 8.02 7.93
C ARG A 106 17.53 7.03 7.01
N GLU A 107 18.20 5.98 6.59
CA GLU A 107 17.62 4.94 5.74
C GLU A 107 16.47 4.21 6.44
N ILE A 108 16.67 3.79 7.70
CA ILE A 108 15.63 3.13 8.50
C ILE A 108 14.40 4.05 8.64
N TYR A 109 14.62 5.33 8.95
CA TYR A 109 13.54 6.31 9.07
C TYR A 109 12.79 6.53 7.75
N GLN A 110 13.52 6.74 6.65
CA GLN A 110 12.96 6.96 5.32
C GLN A 110 12.18 5.74 4.83
N MET A 111 12.72 4.53 5.02
CA MET A 111 12.06 3.28 4.67
C MET A 111 10.75 3.11 5.46
N GLY A 112 10.78 3.33 6.78
CA GLY A 112 9.59 3.26 7.63
C GLY A 112 8.52 4.28 7.22
N HIS A 113 8.92 5.53 7.03
CA HIS A 113 8.04 6.61 6.59
C HIS A 113 7.40 6.31 5.23
N TYR A 114 8.20 5.88 4.24
CA TYR A 114 7.69 5.51 2.91
C TYR A 114 6.65 4.40 3.00
N LEU A 115 6.92 3.35 3.78
CA LEU A 115 6.00 2.21 3.93
C LEU A 115 4.66 2.65 4.52
N GLN A 116 4.68 3.42 5.61
CA GLN A 116 3.47 3.89 6.29
C GLN A 116 2.61 4.78 5.38
N TYR A 117 3.20 5.79 4.76
CA TYR A 117 2.44 6.79 4.00
C TYR A 117 1.96 6.27 2.64
N ARG A 118 2.71 5.38 1.98
CA ARG A 118 2.38 4.93 0.62
C ARG A 118 1.59 3.64 0.58
N LYS A 119 1.92 2.64 1.41
CA LYS A 119 1.29 1.31 1.34
C LYS A 119 0.16 1.13 2.36
N TYR A 120 0.41 1.48 3.62
CA TYR A 120 -0.55 1.18 4.70
C TYR A 120 -1.81 2.07 4.70
N ARG A 121 -1.75 3.30 4.17
CA ARG A 121 -2.92 4.19 4.11
C ARG A 121 -4.05 3.60 3.26
N TYR A 122 -3.74 3.17 2.03
CA TYR A 122 -4.74 2.61 1.12
C TYR A 122 -5.21 1.23 1.56
N LEU A 123 -4.30 0.42 2.11
CA LEU A 123 -4.66 -0.85 2.71
C LEU A 123 -5.66 -0.66 3.87
N ARG A 124 -5.44 0.34 4.74
CA ARG A 124 -6.38 0.68 5.82
C ARG A 124 -7.76 1.05 5.27
N LEU A 125 -7.82 1.89 4.24
CA LEU A 125 -9.07 2.28 3.61
C LEU A 125 -9.79 1.06 3.00
N ALA A 126 -9.05 0.15 2.38
CA ALA A 126 -9.61 -1.09 1.84
C ALA A 126 -10.25 -1.95 2.96
N TYR A 127 -9.57 -2.12 4.09
CA TYR A 127 -10.12 -2.84 5.24
C TYR A 127 -11.39 -2.18 5.78
N VAL A 128 -11.41 -0.85 5.91
CA VAL A 128 -12.60 -0.12 6.38
C VAL A 128 -13.75 -0.29 5.38
N ALA A 129 -13.52 -0.12 4.08
CA ALA A 129 -14.53 -0.32 3.06
C ALA A 129 -15.12 -1.74 3.09
N PHE A 130 -14.28 -2.76 3.26
CA PHE A 130 -14.70 -4.16 3.36
C PHE A 130 -15.57 -4.40 4.59
N LEU A 131 -15.11 -3.96 5.77
CA LEU A 131 -15.82 -4.15 7.03
C LEU A 131 -17.15 -3.38 7.06
N CYS A 132 -17.16 -2.12 6.62
CA CYS A 132 -18.39 -1.33 6.52
C CYS A 132 -19.39 -1.99 5.56
N GLY A 133 -18.91 -2.60 4.47
CA GLY A 133 -19.72 -3.37 3.55
C GLY A 133 -20.42 -4.57 4.19
N ILE A 134 -19.64 -5.42 4.87
CA ILE A 134 -20.19 -6.60 5.56
C ILE A 134 -21.18 -6.21 6.65
N ILE A 135 -20.82 -5.23 7.48
CA ILE A 135 -21.69 -4.77 8.58
C ILE A 135 -22.96 -4.15 8.00
N GLY A 136 -22.84 -3.28 7.00
CA GLY A 136 -23.99 -2.63 6.36
C GLY A 136 -24.93 -3.60 5.65
N ALA A 137 -24.39 -4.62 4.99
CA ALA A 137 -25.20 -5.67 4.39
C ALA A 137 -25.92 -6.52 5.45
N GLY A 138 -25.23 -6.85 6.55
CA GLY A 138 -25.82 -7.57 7.67
C GLY A 138 -26.96 -6.80 8.33
N THR A 139 -26.78 -5.51 8.60
CA THR A 139 -27.84 -4.67 9.21
C THR A 139 -29.05 -4.54 8.30
N VAL A 140 -28.86 -4.35 6.99
CA VAL A 140 -29.99 -4.27 6.03
C VAL A 140 -30.77 -5.58 5.98
N THR A 141 -30.08 -6.72 5.95
CA THR A 141 -30.75 -8.03 5.95
C THR A 141 -31.59 -8.25 7.21
N ILE A 142 -31.06 -7.88 8.38
CA ILE A 142 -31.79 -7.99 9.65
C ILE A 142 -33.02 -7.08 9.64
N LEU A 143 -32.89 -5.84 9.15
CA LEU A 143 -34.01 -4.91 9.07
C LEU A 143 -35.10 -5.40 8.11
N GLN A 144 -34.73 -6.01 6.98
CA GLN A 144 -35.69 -6.60 6.05
C GLN A 144 -36.42 -7.82 6.63
N TYR A 145 -35.77 -8.59 7.51
CA TYR A 145 -36.39 -9.77 8.13
C TYR A 145 -37.33 -9.42 9.30
N LEU A 146 -37.12 -8.26 9.94
CA LEU A 146 -37.93 -7.78 11.06
C LEU A 146 -39.20 -7.02 10.63
N ASN A 147 -39.32 -6.65 9.35
CA ASN A 147 -40.37 -5.80 8.79
C ASN A 147 -41.27 -6.60 7.86
#